data_AF-A0A9F5IW43-F1
#
_entry.id   AF-A0A9F5IW43-F1
#
_cell.length_a   1.000
_cell.length_b   1.000
_cell.length_c   1.000
_cell.angle_alpha   90.00
_cell.angle_beta   90.00
_cell.angle_gamma   90.00
#
_symmetry.space_group_name_H-M   'P 1'
#
loop_
_entity.id
_entity.type
_entity.pdbx_description
1 polymer ?
#
loop_
_entity_poly.entity_id
_entity_poly.type
_entity_poly.pdbx_seq_one_letter_code
_entity_poly.pdbx_strand_id
1 'polypeptide(L)'
;MLQKEDIDPDELEERIVEQIQFLSSKSKVQNYNLLTYVKFLNDKKDEALEYLQKAEEAVPVEYPGEVEKESLVTWGNYAWVHYHMDNLTESQAYVKKIESICKQPGSESPYKMELPQI
;
A
#
# COMPACT_ATOMS: atom_id res chain seq x y z
N MET A 1 -16.27 2.66 3.02
CA MET A 1 -15.47 1.99 1.98
C MET A 1 -15.95 2.57 0.66
N LEU A 2 -15.07 3.18 -0.14
CA LEU A 2 -15.44 3.80 -1.41
C LEU A 2 -15.88 2.70 -2.38
N GLN A 3 -17.10 2.79 -2.91
CA GLN A 3 -17.65 1.80 -3.84
C GLN A 3 -17.16 2.08 -5.26
N LYS A 4 -17.00 1.02 -6.08
CA LYS A 4 -16.53 1.14 -7.47
C LYS A 4 -17.52 1.96 -8.30
N GLU A 5 -18.80 1.98 -7.93
CA GLU A 5 -19.86 2.73 -8.62
C GLU A 5 -19.76 4.26 -8.47
N ASP A 6 -18.98 4.77 -7.51
CA ASP A 6 -18.85 6.22 -7.24
C ASP A 6 -17.58 6.85 -7.83
N ILE A 7 -16.73 6.04 -8.47
CA ILE A 7 -15.38 6.44 -8.92
C ILE A 7 -15.21 6.03 -10.38
N ASP A 8 -14.79 6.97 -11.23
CA ASP A 8 -14.18 6.64 -12.52
C ASP A 8 -12.72 6.22 -12.27
N PRO A 9 -12.39 4.92 -12.31
CA PRO A 9 -11.06 4.47 -11.93
C PRO A 9 -10.02 4.83 -13.00
N ASP A 10 -10.42 5.01 -14.26
CA ASP A 10 -9.50 5.40 -15.34
C ASP A 10 -9.09 6.88 -15.20
N GLU A 11 -10.07 7.77 -14.93
CA GLU A 11 -9.77 9.18 -14.61
C GLU A 11 -8.87 9.28 -13.36
N LEU A 12 -9.17 8.48 -12.34
CA LEU A 12 -8.40 8.47 -11.11
C LEU A 12 -6.97 7.94 -11.34
N GLU A 13 -6.80 6.92 -12.19
CA GLU A 13 -5.51 6.36 -12.57
C GLU A 13 -4.63 7.43 -13.24
N GLU A 14 -5.16 8.12 -14.26
CA GLU A 14 -4.45 9.18 -14.98
C GLU A 14 -4.01 10.29 -14.02
N ARG A 15 -4.93 10.78 -13.18
CA ARG A 15 -4.65 11.85 -12.22
C ARG A 15 -3.55 11.45 -11.24
N ILE A 16 -3.54 10.23 -10.71
CA ILE A 16 -2.51 9.80 -9.77
C ILE A 16 -1.14 9.69 -10.46
N VAL A 17 -1.11 9.19 -11.69
CA VAL A 17 0.12 9.12 -12.50
C VAL A 17 0.71 10.51 -12.72
N GLU A 18 -0.12 11.50 -13.06
CA GLU A 18 0.31 12.90 -13.17
C GLU A 18 0.87 13.43 -11.85
N GLN A 19 0.23 13.14 -10.71
CA GLN A 19 0.74 13.57 -9.41
C GLN A 19 2.11 12.97 -9.08
N ILE A 20 2.33 11.68 -9.40
CA ILE A 20 3.63 11.02 -9.23
C ILE A 20 4.70 11.69 -10.09
N GLN A 21 4.36 12.03 -11.34
CA GLN A 21 5.30 12.58 -12.30
C GLN A 21 5.65 14.05 -12.04
N PHE A 22 4.66 14.87 -11.66
CA PHE A 22 4.79 16.33 -11.68
C PHE A 22 4.76 16.99 -10.30
N LEU A 23 4.22 16.35 -9.25
CA LEU A 23 4.11 16.94 -7.91
C LEU A 23 5.15 16.37 -6.94
N SER A 24 6.36 16.93 -6.96
CA SER A 24 7.46 16.51 -6.08
C SER A 24 7.21 16.71 -4.59
N SER A 25 6.20 17.50 -4.21
CA SER A 25 5.83 17.75 -2.81
C SER A 25 4.89 16.69 -2.22
N LYS A 26 4.36 15.77 -3.04
CA LYS A 26 3.49 14.68 -2.60
C LYS A 26 4.31 13.41 -2.37
N SER A 27 3.94 12.63 -1.35
CA SER A 27 4.56 11.34 -1.09
C SER A 27 4.33 10.40 -2.27
N LYS A 28 5.41 9.85 -2.82
CA LYS A 28 5.31 8.81 -3.84
C LYS A 28 4.86 7.51 -3.22
N VAL A 29 5.25 7.20 -1.98
CA VAL A 29 4.78 6.02 -1.25
C VAL A 29 3.25 5.99 -1.19
N GLN A 30 2.63 7.12 -0.80
CA GLN A 30 1.17 7.23 -0.73
C GLN A 30 0.53 7.09 -2.11
N ASN A 31 1.07 7.79 -3.12
CA ASN A 31 0.53 7.72 -4.48
C ASN A 31 0.66 6.33 -5.11
N TYR A 32 1.77 5.63 -4.90
CA TYR A 32 1.94 4.26 -5.37
C TYR A 32 0.98 3.28 -4.68
N ASN A 33 0.75 3.45 -3.37
CA ASN A 33 -0.24 2.66 -2.64
C ASN A 33 -1.67 2.92 -3.13
N LEU A 34 -2.03 4.19 -3.41
CA LEU A 34 -3.34 4.52 -3.97
C LEU A 34 -3.48 3.96 -5.40
N LEU A 35 -2.44 4.10 -6.23
CA LEU A 35 -2.44 3.61 -7.61
C LEU A 35 -2.57 2.09 -7.67
N THR A 36 -2.00 1.36 -6.70
CA THR A 36 -2.20 -0.09 -6.54
C THR A 36 -3.69 -0.43 -6.49
N TYR A 37 -4.45 0.25 -5.62
CA TYR A 37 -5.88 0.01 -5.47
C TYR A 37 -6.63 0.27 -6.78
N VAL A 38 -6.31 1.38 -7.46
CA VAL A 38 -6.94 1.76 -8.73
C VAL A 38 -6.63 0.75 -9.85
N LYS A 39 -5.37 0.34 -9.98
CA LYS A 39 -4.95 -0.70 -10.93
C LYS A 39 -5.69 -2.01 -10.68
N PHE A 40 -5.83 -2.40 -9.40
CA PHE A 40 -6.61 -3.57 -9.04
C PHE A 40 -8.10 -3.44 -9.43
N LEU A 41 -8.73 -2.28 -9.19
CA LEU A 41 -10.12 -2.02 -9.62
C LEU A 41 -10.31 -2.12 -11.14
N ASN A 42 -9.26 -1.78 -11.89
CA ASN A 42 -9.15 -1.89 -13.34
C ASN A 42 -8.72 -3.28 -13.85
N ASP A 43 -8.70 -4.29 -12.98
CA ASP A 43 -8.27 -5.66 -13.29
C ASP A 43 -6.81 -5.79 -13.78
N LYS A 44 -5.98 -4.76 -13.54
CA LYS A 44 -4.54 -4.72 -13.86
C LYS A 44 -3.72 -5.22 -12.67
N LYS A 45 -3.93 -6.48 -12.27
CA LYS A 45 -3.36 -7.03 -11.01
C LYS A 45 -1.83 -7.08 -11.01
N ASP A 46 -1.21 -7.40 -12.13
CA ASP A 46 0.26 -7.44 -12.23
C ASP A 46 0.87 -6.04 -12.07
N GLU A 47 0.27 -5.03 -12.71
CA GLU A 47 0.69 -3.63 -12.52
C GLU A 47 0.47 -3.16 -11.07
N ALA A 48 -0.59 -3.63 -10.40
CA ALA A 48 -0.81 -3.34 -8.99
C ALA A 48 0.36 -3.85 -8.13
N LEU A 49 0.86 -5.06 -8.38
CA LEU A 49 2.05 -5.60 -7.69
C LEU A 49 3.33 -4.80 -8.00
N GLU A 50 3.51 -4.35 -9.24
CA GLU A 50 4.64 -3.47 -9.60
C GLU A 50 4.62 -2.16 -8.83
N TYR A 51 3.45 -1.55 -8.64
CA TYR A 51 3.32 -0.32 -7.86
C TYR A 51 3.53 -0.54 -6.36
N LEU A 52 3.17 -1.70 -5.82
CA LEU A 52 3.53 -2.07 -4.46
C LEU A 52 5.04 -2.21 -4.28
N GLN A 53 5.73 -2.76 -5.27
CA GLN A 53 7.19 -2.84 -5.24
C GLN A 53 7.81 -1.44 -5.25
N LYS A 54 7.33 -0.55 -6.12
CA LYS A 54 7.77 0.85 -6.15
C LYS A 54 7.50 1.58 -4.84
N ALA A 55 6.37 1.29 -4.17
CA ALA A 55 6.07 1.82 -2.85
C ALA A 55 7.08 1.33 -1.81
N GLU A 56 7.33 0.02 -1.73
CA GLU A 56 8.27 -0.56 -0.77
C GLU A 56 9.71 -0.05 -0.97
N GLU A 57 10.14 0.14 -2.22
CA GLU A 57 11.45 0.73 -2.57
C GLU A 57 11.55 2.22 -2.22
N ALA A 58 10.43 2.95 -2.28
CA ALA A 58 10.39 4.39 -1.99
C ALA A 58 10.36 4.72 -0.49
N VAL A 59 9.82 3.83 0.35
CA VAL A 59 9.73 4.07 1.81
C VAL A 59 11.07 4.45 2.44
N PRO A 60 12.19 3.73 2.26
CA PRO A 60 13.47 4.10 2.90
C PRO A 60 14.04 5.42 2.37
N VAL A 61 13.61 5.89 1.20
CA VAL A 61 14.03 7.18 0.62
C VAL A 61 13.22 8.32 1.23
N GLU A 62 11.91 8.16 1.38
CA GLU A 62 11.02 9.22 1.92
C GLU A 62 11.01 9.25 3.45
N TYR A 63 11.18 8.10 4.10
CA TYR A 63 11.04 7.92 5.55
C TYR A 63 12.21 7.13 6.16
N PRO A 64 13.46 7.61 6.06
CA PRO A 64 14.65 6.84 6.45
C PRO A 64 14.71 6.45 7.94
N GLY A 65 13.91 7.08 8.81
CA GLY A 65 13.83 6.76 10.24
C GLY A 65 12.57 6.00 10.68
N GLU A 66 11.58 5.85 9.82
CA GLU A 66 10.27 5.25 10.15
C GLU A 66 9.89 4.11 9.17
N VAL A 67 10.89 3.49 8.51
CA VAL A 67 10.69 2.52 7.41
C VAL A 67 9.65 1.44 7.73
N GLU A 68 9.75 0.81 8.90
CA GLU A 68 8.83 -0.27 9.28
C GLU A 68 7.39 0.22 9.44
N LYS A 69 7.21 1.39 10.07
CA LYS A 69 5.90 2.02 10.32
C LYS A 69 5.28 2.50 9.01
N GLU A 70 6.07 3.14 8.16
CA GLU A 70 5.60 3.71 6.87
C GLU A 70 5.42 2.63 5.79
N SER A 71 5.98 1.43 5.97
CA SER A 71 5.74 0.28 5.07
C SER A 71 4.45 -0.50 5.36
N LEU A 72 3.78 -0.25 6.50
CA LEU A 72 2.60 -1.04 6.91
C LEU A 72 1.47 -0.98 5.88
N VAL A 73 1.21 0.20 5.31
CA VAL A 73 0.18 0.38 4.28
C VAL A 73 0.53 -0.45 3.05
N THR A 74 1.78 -0.40 2.61
CA THR A 74 2.29 -1.20 1.47
C THR A 74 2.15 -2.69 1.72
N TRP A 75 2.56 -3.19 2.89
CA TRP A 75 2.42 -4.62 3.20
C TRP A 75 0.97 -5.06 3.39
N GLY A 76 0.11 -4.18 3.90
CA GLY A 76 -1.33 -4.43 4.00
C GLY A 76 -1.95 -4.58 2.62
N ASN A 77 -1.56 -3.72 1.68
CA ASN A 77 -1.99 -3.79 0.30
C ASN A 77 -1.44 -5.03 -0.42
N TYR A 78 -0.18 -5.43 -0.17
CA TYR A 78 0.34 -6.72 -0.66
C TYR A 78 -0.50 -7.89 -0.17
N ALA A 79 -0.79 -7.94 1.14
CA ALA A 79 -1.62 -9.00 1.71
C ALA A 79 -3.01 -9.05 1.03
N TRP A 80 -3.62 -7.88 0.81
CA TRP A 80 -4.94 -7.75 0.19
C TRP A 80 -4.94 -8.15 -1.29
N VAL A 81 -3.99 -7.66 -2.09
CA VAL A 81 -3.87 -8.01 -3.51
C VAL A 81 -3.63 -9.51 -3.68
N HIS A 82 -2.69 -10.09 -2.92
CA HIS A 82 -2.41 -11.52 -3.00
C HIS A 82 -3.62 -12.38 -2.59
N TYR A 83 -4.39 -11.96 -1.58
CA TYR A 83 -5.62 -12.65 -1.20
C TYR A 83 -6.62 -12.69 -2.36
N HIS A 84 -6.83 -11.56 -3.03
CA HIS A 84 -7.75 -11.46 -4.17
C HIS A 84 -7.19 -12.03 -5.50
N MET A 85 -5.95 -12.50 -5.50
CA MET A 85 -5.33 -13.28 -6.57
C MET A 85 -5.30 -14.79 -6.24
N ASP A 86 -5.97 -15.22 -5.17
CA ASP A 86 -5.93 -16.59 -4.64
C ASP A 86 -4.52 -17.06 -4.23
N ASN A 87 -3.56 -16.14 -4.07
CA ASN A 87 -2.21 -16.41 -3.59
C ASN A 87 -2.16 -16.29 -2.06
N LEU A 88 -2.82 -17.23 -1.38
CA LEU A 88 -2.95 -17.23 0.07
C LEU A 88 -1.61 -17.36 0.81
N THR A 89 -0.62 -18.03 0.21
CA THR A 89 0.72 -18.17 0.80
C THR A 89 1.40 -16.82 0.94
N GLU A 90 1.45 -16.01 -0.11
CA GLU A 90 2.04 -14.67 -0.07
C GLU A 90 1.21 -13.72 0.80
N SER A 91 -0.12 -13.78 0.68
CA SER A 91 -1.01 -12.97 1.52
C SER A 91 -0.73 -13.16 3.01
N GLN A 92 -0.63 -14.42 3.45
CA GLN A 92 -0.32 -14.75 4.84
C GLN A 92 1.11 -14.35 5.25
N ALA A 93 2.07 -14.36 4.33
CA ALA A 93 3.44 -13.93 4.59
C ALA A 93 3.49 -12.44 4.95
N TYR A 94 2.78 -11.59 4.19
CA TYR A 94 2.69 -10.15 4.49
C TYR A 94 1.91 -9.86 5.78
N VAL A 95 0.83 -10.60 6.06
CA VAL A 95 0.13 -10.50 7.36
C VAL A 95 1.08 -10.79 8.53
N LYS A 96 1.89 -11.86 8.42
CA LYS A 96 2.88 -12.20 9.45
C LYS A 96 3.96 -11.12 9.60
N LYS A 97 4.37 -10.50 8.49
CA LYS A 97 5.32 -9.38 8.50
C LYS A 97 4.76 -8.21 9.31
N ILE A 98 3.52 -7.80 9.05
CA ILE A 98 2.81 -6.75 9.81
C ILE A 98 2.68 -7.13 11.29
N GLU A 99 2.23 -8.35 11.59
CA GLU A 99 2.08 -8.82 12.97
C GLU A 99 3.40 -8.75 13.74
N SER A 100 4.53 -9.07 13.10
CA SER A 100 5.84 -9.07 13.77
C SER A 100 6.25 -7.68 14.26
N ILE A 101 5.79 -6.63 13.59
CA ILE A 101 6.11 -5.23 13.90
C ILE A 101 5.10 -4.68 14.91
N CYS A 102 3.82 -5.03 14.77
CA CYS A 102 2.77 -4.60 15.69
C CYS A 102 2.87 -5.25 17.09
N LYS A 103 3.53 -6.41 17.23
CA LYS A 103 3.68 -7.15 18.51
C LYS A 103 4.75 -6.55 19.45
N GLN A 104 4.80 -5.22 19.59
CA GLN A 104 5.65 -4.57 20.59
C GLN A 104 5.10 -4.79 22.03
N PRO A 105 5.98 -4.86 23.06
CA PRO A 105 5.55 -5.06 24.44
C PRO A 105 4.60 -3.95 24.90
N GLY A 106 3.38 -4.31 25.29
CA GLY A 106 2.34 -3.35 25.73
C GLY A 106 1.25 -3.04 24.70
N SER A 107 1.29 -3.64 23.50
CA SER A 107 0.19 -3.48 22.53
C SER A 107 -1.07 -4.26 22.95
N GLU A 108 -2.23 -3.59 22.94
CA GLU A 108 -3.55 -4.19 23.23
C GLU A 108 -4.00 -5.19 22.15
N SER A 109 -3.40 -5.16 20.96
CA SER A 109 -3.76 -6.01 19.83
C SER A 109 -2.56 -6.21 18.88
N PRO A 110 -2.35 -7.42 18.32
CA PRO A 110 -1.25 -7.70 17.39
C PRO A 110 -1.36 -6.98 16.04
N TYR A 111 -2.34 -6.08 15.87
CA TYR A 111 -2.55 -5.27 14.66
C TYR A 111 -2.70 -3.77 14.96
N LYS A 112 -2.43 -3.33 16.20
CA LYS A 112 -2.64 -1.94 16.62
C LYS A 112 -1.28 -1.25 16.81
N MET A 113 -1.07 -0.15 16.08
CA MET A 113 0.07 0.76 16.21
C MET A 113 -0.40 2.20 15.99
N GLU A 114 0.45 3.18 16.34
CA GLU A 114 0.23 4.57 15.97
C GLU A 114 0.15 4.71 14.44
N LEU A 115 -0.73 5.60 13.98
CA LEU A 115 -0.97 5.79 12.54
C LEU A 115 0.35 6.18 11.83
N PRO A 116 0.63 5.61 10.64
CA PRO A 116 1.63 6.15 9.73
C PRO A 116 1.36 7.63 9.43
N GLN A 117 2.39 8.37 9.05
CA GLN A 117 2.22 9.78 8.67
C GLN A 117 1.34 9.87 7.40
N ILE A 118 0.29 10.71 7.45
CA ILE A 118 -0.62 10.99 6.33
C ILE A 118 -0.28 12.35 5.72
#